data_AF-A0A0S7EQV6-F1
#
_entry.id   AF-A0A0S7EQV6-F1
#
_cell.length_a   1.000
_cell.length_b   1.000
_cell.length_c   1.000
_cell.angle_alpha   90.00
_cell.angle_beta   90.00
_cell.angle_gamma   90.00
#
_symmetry.space_group_name_H-M   'P 1'
#
loop_
_entity.id
_entity.type
_entity.pdbx_description
1 polymer ?
#
loop_
_entity_poly.entity_id
_entity_poly.type
_entity_poly.pdbx_seq_one_letter_code
_entity_poly.pdbx_strand_id
1 'polypeptide(L)'
;WFCVKVVREHERAVIFRLGHLLRAKPKGPGLLFYLPLLDVCHKVDIRLRMLKVPSHMVVTKDLARPELSAVCYYQIENVALCSAALSNLTSVLQSLVQAAIRDVFA
;
A
#
# COMPACT_ATOMS: atom_id res chain seq x y z
N TRP A 1 -32.23 -4.92 6.89
CA TRP A 1 -30.86 -5.18 7.37
C TRP A 1 -29.94 -4.14 6.76
N PHE A 2 -29.70 -3.02 7.44
CA PHE A 2 -28.82 -1.95 6.94
C PHE A 2 -27.44 -2.12 7.59
N CYS A 3 -26.42 -2.40 6.79
CA CYS A 3 -25.04 -2.48 7.24
C CYS A 3 -24.38 -1.11 7.05
N VAL A 4 -24.27 -0.36 8.13
CA VAL A 4 -23.54 0.91 8.16
C VAL A 4 -22.10 0.62 8.58
N LYS A 5 -21.11 0.96 7.75
CA LYS A 5 -19.69 0.97 8.14
C LYS A 5 -19.27 2.41 8.41
N VAL A 6 -18.72 2.64 9.59
CA VAL A 6 -18.07 3.93 9.91
C VAL A 6 -16.63 3.87 9.38
N VAL A 7 -16.27 4.85 8.56
CA VAL A 7 -14.89 5.07 8.09
C VAL A 7 -14.32 6.25 8.86
N ARG A 8 -13.17 6.02 9.52
CA ARG A 8 -12.46 7.04 10.30
C ARG A 8 -11.76 8.02 9.35
N GLU A 9 -11.53 9.25 9.79
CA GLU A 9 -10.85 10.30 8.99
C GLU A 9 -9.46 9.91 8.48
N HIS A 10 -8.77 9.03 9.20
CA HIS A 10 -7.45 8.54 8.84
C HIS A 10 -7.45 7.29 7.94
N GLU A 11 -8.64 6.74 7.66
CA GLU A 11 -8.85 5.59 6.79
C GLU A 11 -9.55 6.08 5.51
N ARG A 12 -9.12 5.60 4.35
CA ARG A 12 -9.91 5.73 3.11
C ARG A 12 -10.51 4.38 2.76
N ALA A 13 -11.82 4.38 2.50
CA ALA A 13 -12.53 3.20 2.05
C ALA A 13 -12.68 3.23 0.52
N VAL A 14 -12.23 2.16 -0.12
CA VAL A 14 -12.49 1.86 -1.53
C VAL A 14 -13.61 0.82 -1.58
N ILE A 15 -14.67 1.12 -2.33
CA ILE A 15 -15.80 0.20 -2.53
C ILE A 15 -15.73 -0.32 -3.96
N PHE A 16 -15.67 -1.64 -4.10
CA PHE A 16 -15.86 -2.33 -5.36
C PHE A 16 -17.28 -2.84 -5.40
N ARG A 17 -18.09 -2.38 -6.37
CA ARG A 17 -19.42 -2.95 -6.64
C ARG A 17 -19.35 -3.71 -7.95
N LEU A 18 -19.62 -5.01 -7.92
CA LEU A 18 -19.64 -5.85 -9.12
C LEU A 18 -18.36 -5.69 -9.99
N GLY A 19 -17.20 -5.58 -9.36
CA GLY A 19 -15.91 -5.41 -10.06
C GLY A 19 -15.65 -4.00 -10.60
N HIS A 20 -16.62 -3.08 -10.53
CA HIS A 20 -16.40 -1.67 -10.87
C HIS A 20 -16.08 -0.84 -9.62
N LEU A 21 -15.07 0.02 -9.76
CA LEU A 21 -14.68 0.96 -8.71
C LEU A 21 -15.78 2.02 -8.58
N LEU A 22 -16.59 1.90 -7.54
CA LEU A 22 -17.78 2.73 -7.41
C LEU A 22 -17.37 4.13 -6.95
N ARG A 23 -17.35 5.07 -7.90
CA ARG A 23 -16.84 6.43 -7.80
C ARG A 23 -15.30 6.44 -7.74
N ALA A 24 -14.69 6.98 -8.80
CA ALA A 24 -13.25 7.25 -8.93
C ALA A 24 -12.66 8.19 -7.84
N LYS A 25 -13.43 8.54 -6.81
CA LYS A 25 -13.00 9.31 -5.65
C LYS A 25 -13.21 8.45 -4.40
N PRO A 26 -12.16 8.19 -3.59
CA PRO A 26 -12.34 7.56 -2.29
C PRO A 26 -13.35 8.38 -1.50
N LYS A 27 -14.42 7.74 -1.02
CA LYS A 27 -15.39 8.45 -0.19
C LYS A 27 -14.66 8.94 1.05
N GLY A 28 -14.70 10.25 1.26
CA GLY A 28 -14.19 10.90 2.46
C GLY A 28 -14.87 10.37 3.72
N PRO A 29 -14.33 10.70 4.90
CA PRO A 29 -14.82 10.23 6.20
C PRO A 29 -16.34 10.37 6.34
N GLY A 30 -16.98 9.35 6.91
CA GLY A 30 -18.43 9.35 7.11
C GLY A 30 -19.07 7.98 7.16
N LEU A 31 -20.39 7.97 7.32
CA LEU A 31 -21.23 6.78 7.24
C LEU A 31 -21.26 6.27 5.80
N LEU A 32 -20.74 5.06 5.58
CA LEU A 32 -20.90 4.35 4.31
C LEU A 32 -22.05 3.36 4.43
N PHE A 33 -23.09 3.57 3.62
CA PHE A 33 -24.05 2.54 3.26
C PHE A 33 -23.46 1.66 2.16
N TYR A 34 -23.35 0.37 2.42
CA TYR A 34 -22.89 -0.63 1.45
C TYR A 34 -23.82 -1.85 1.47
N LEU A 35 -23.99 -2.48 0.31
CA LEU A 35 -24.80 -3.67 0.16
C LEU A 35 -23.90 -4.91 0.31
N PRO A 36 -24.01 -5.70 1.40
CA PRO A 36 -23.04 -6.75 1.73
C PRO A 36 -22.94 -7.89 0.69
N LEU A 37 -23.94 -8.03 -0.19
CA LEU A 37 -23.96 -9.04 -1.25
C LEU A 37 -23.23 -8.59 -2.53
N LEU A 38 -23.16 -7.27 -2.80
CA LEU A 38 -22.61 -6.73 -4.05
C LEU A 38 -21.35 -5.88 -3.85
N ASP A 39 -21.16 -5.33 -2.65
CA ASP A 39 -20.15 -4.31 -2.36
C ASP A 39 -19.04 -4.87 -1.47
N VAL A 40 -17.80 -4.89 -1.98
CA VAL A 40 -16.59 -5.19 -1.21
C VAL A 40 -15.95 -3.88 -0.77
N CYS A 41 -15.84 -3.68 0.54
CA CYS A 41 -15.24 -2.48 1.14
C CYS A 41 -13.82 -2.77 1.67
N HIS A 42 -12.80 -2.23 0.99
CA HIS A 42 -11.43 -2.23 1.48
C HIS A 42 -11.11 -0.92 2.18
N LYS A 43 -10.66 -1.00 3.44
CA LYS A 43 -10.17 0.14 4.22
C LYS A 43 -8.65 0.15 4.17
N VAL A 44 -8.08 1.31 3.84
CA VAL A 44 -6.62 1.50 3.79
C VAL A 44 -6.27 2.76 4.57
N ASP A 45 -5.27 2.66 5.45
CA ASP A 45 -4.75 3.83 6.15
C ASP A 45 -3.90 4.68 5.20
N ILE A 46 -4.11 5.99 5.28
CA ILE A 46 -3.32 6.99 4.56
C ILE A 46 -2.19 7.58 5.41
N ARG A 47 -1.88 6.96 6.56
CA ARG A 47 -0.79 7.40 7.45
C ARG A 47 0.56 6.95 6.91
N LEU A 48 1.63 7.65 7.33
CA LEU A 48 3.01 7.23 7.10
C LEU A 48 3.21 5.81 7.66
N ARG A 49 3.68 4.90 6.81
CA ARG A 49 4.02 3.53 7.17
C ARG A 49 5.51 3.29 6.94
N MET A 50 6.09 2.49 7.84
CA MET A 50 7.48 2.07 7.77
C MET A 50 7.55 0.73 7.05
N LEU A 51 8.31 0.66 5.97
CA LEU A 51 8.68 -0.56 5.27
C LEU A 51 10.10 -0.93 5.68
N LYS A 52 10.26 -2.10 6.31
CA LYS A 52 11.58 -2.70 6.56
C LYS A 52 11.94 -3.56 5.36
N VAL A 53 13.11 -3.29 4.78
CA VAL A 53 13.68 -4.12 3.72
C VAL A 53 14.59 -5.16 4.37
N PRO A 54 14.47 -6.45 4.00
CA PRO A 54 15.35 -7.47 4.53
C PRO A 54 16.81 -7.14 4.23
N SER A 55 17.68 -7.35 5.22
CA SER A 55 19.11 -7.12 5.04
C SER A 55 19.70 -8.16 4.13
N HIS A 56 20.51 -7.71 3.16
CA HIS A 56 21.20 -8.59 2.23
C HIS A 56 22.69 -8.23 2.19
N MET A 57 23.53 -9.26 2.12
CA MET A 57 24.96 -9.10 1.90
C MET A 57 25.21 -8.78 0.43
N VAL A 58 25.89 -7.66 0.17
CA VAL A 58 26.33 -7.28 -1.17
C VAL A 58 27.85 -7.35 -1.20
N VAL A 59 28.39 -7.89 -2.29
CA VAL A 59 29.85 -7.91 -2.53
C VAL A 59 30.17 -6.69 -3.38
N THR A 60 30.95 -5.77 -2.81
CA THR A 60 31.42 -4.58 -3.54
C THR A 60 32.66 -4.91 -4.37
N LYS A 61 33.03 -3.99 -5.27
CA LYS A 61 34.25 -4.09 -6.10
C LYS A 61 35.54 -4.21 -5.27
N ASP A 62 35.54 -3.65 -4.07
CA ASP A 62 36.68 -3.68 -3.13
C ASP A 62 36.73 -4.95 -2.28
N LEU A 63 35.97 -6.00 -2.64
CA LEU A 63 35.89 -7.29 -1.93
C LEU A 63 35.37 -7.17 -0.48
N ALA A 64 34.84 -6.01 -0.09
CA ALA A 64 34.15 -5.83 1.16
C ALA A 64 32.73 -6.42 1.10
N ARG A 65 32.26 -6.97 2.23
CA ARG A 65 30.95 -7.60 2.37
C ARG A 65 30.11 -6.87 3.43
N PRO A 66 29.67 -5.62 3.17
CA PRO A 66 28.77 -4.94 4.09
C PRO A 66 27.40 -5.62 4.11
N GLU A 67 26.83 -5.73 5.32
CA GLU A 67 25.41 -6.03 5.50
C GLU A 67 24.62 -4.72 5.35
N LEU A 68 23.75 -4.65 4.34
CA LEU A 68 22.95 -3.46 4.09
C LEU A 68 21.56 -3.64 4.70
N SER A 69 21.16 -2.71 5.55
CA SER A 69 19.80 -2.62 6.08
C SER A 69 19.23 -1.24 5.73
N ALA A 70 18.00 -1.22 5.23
CA ALA A 70 17.33 -0.01 4.82
C ALA A 70 15.88 0.03 5.32
N VAL A 71 15.41 1.25 5.57
CA VAL A 71 14.05 1.54 5.97
C VAL A 71 13.48 2.59 5.02
N CYS A 72 12.30 2.32 4.48
CA CYS A 72 11.57 3.29 3.66
C CYS A 72 10.30 3.74 4.37
N TYR A 73 10.06 5.05 4.36
CA TYR A 73 8.80 5.63 4.80
C TYR A 73 7.97 5.98 3.57
N TYR A 74 6.72 5.53 3.55
CA TYR A 74 5.81 5.83 2.46
C TYR A 74 4.43 6.20 2.99
N GLN A 75 3.73 7.04 2.23
CA GLN A 75 2.36 7.46 2.51
C GLN A 75 1.53 7.34 1.23
N ILE A 76 0.30 6.85 1.36
CA ILE A 76 -0.60 6.65 0.20
C ILE A 76 -1.48 7.88 0.03
N GLU A 77 -1.23 8.68 -1.02
CA GLU A 77 -2.07 9.84 -1.33
C GLU A 77 -3.38 9.45 -2.03
N ASN A 78 -3.29 8.54 -3.00
CA ASN A 78 -4.44 8.06 -3.78
C ASN A 78 -4.63 6.54 -3.66
N VAL A 79 -5.46 6.15 -2.70
CA VAL A 79 -5.79 4.74 -2.43
C VAL A 79 -6.52 4.07 -3.58
N ALA A 80 -7.39 4.80 -4.30
CA ALA A 80 -8.17 4.23 -5.40
C ALA A 80 -7.25 3.75 -6.52
N LEU A 81 -6.34 4.62 -7.00
CA LEU A 81 -5.35 4.25 -8.01
C LEU A 81 -4.39 3.17 -7.50
N CYS A 82 -3.91 3.31 -6.27
CA CYS A 82 -2.97 2.35 -5.67
C CYS A 82 -3.58 0.94 -5.59
N SER A 83 -4.84 0.81 -5.16
CA SER A 83 -5.55 -0.47 -5.08
C SER A 83 -5.89 -1.10 -6.44
N ALA A 84 -6.03 -0.27 -7.48
CA ALA A 84 -6.31 -0.74 -8.83
C ALA A 84 -5.04 -1.19 -9.56
N ALA A 85 -3.92 -0.50 -9.31
CA ALA A 85 -2.64 -0.77 -9.98
C ALA A 85 -1.86 -1.91 -9.33
N LEU A 86 -1.98 -2.10 -8.01
CA LEU A 86 -1.13 -3.00 -7.22
C LEU A 86 -2.00 -3.98 -6.43
N SER A 87 -1.71 -5.27 -6.56
CA SER A 87 -2.31 -6.31 -5.72
C SER A 87 -1.76 -6.26 -4.28
N ASN A 88 -0.44 -6.13 -4.14
CA ASN A 88 0.28 -6.08 -2.86
C ASN A 88 1.31 -4.94 -2.86
N LEU A 89 0.96 -3.79 -2.27
CA LEU A 89 1.84 -2.63 -2.21
C LEU A 89 3.17 -2.92 -1.50
N THR A 90 3.13 -3.63 -0.37
CA THR A 90 4.30 -3.92 0.47
C THR A 90 5.35 -4.75 -0.25
N SER A 91 4.94 -5.82 -0.93
CA SER A 91 5.88 -6.69 -1.65
C SER A 91 6.49 -6.00 -2.86
N VAL A 92 5.69 -5.23 -3.60
CA VAL A 92 6.19 -4.49 -4.78
C VAL A 92 7.20 -3.42 -4.35
N LEU A 93 6.90 -2.66 -3.29
CA LEU A 93 7.86 -1.70 -2.74
C LEU A 93 9.13 -2.37 -2.23
N GLN A 94 9.04 -3.53 -1.56
CA GLN A 94 10.22 -4.26 -1.08
C GLN A 94 11.13 -4.66 -2.23
N SER A 95 10.59 -5.26 -3.29
CA SER A 95 11.37 -5.66 -4.46
C SER A 95 11.99 -4.47 -5.19
N LEU A 96 11.24 -3.37 -5.33
CA LEU A 96 11.73 -2.14 -5.96
C LEU A 96 12.89 -1.52 -5.17
N VAL A 97 12.74 -1.40 -3.86
CA VAL A 97 13.79 -0.84 -3.01
C VAL A 97 15.02 -1.76 -2.99
N GLN A 98 14.81 -3.07 -2.94
CA GLN A 98 15.91 -4.04 -3.00
C GLN A 98 16.70 -3.93 -4.33
N ALA A 99 16.01 -3.75 -5.45
CA ALA A 99 16.65 -3.52 -6.74
C ALA A 99 17.43 -2.19 -6.76
N ALA A 100 16.82 -1.09 -6.29
CA ALA A 100 17.48 0.22 -6.25
C ALA A 100 18.73 0.21 -5.35
N ILE A 101 18.68 -0.46 -4.20
CA ILE A 101 19.84 -0.64 -3.33
C ILE A 101 20.92 -1.40 -4.10
N ARG A 102 20.58 -2.52 -4.73
CA ARG A 102 21.54 -3.32 -5.50
C ARG A 102 22.23 -2.50 -6.59
N ASP A 103 21.49 -1.66 -7.30
CA ASP A 103 22.02 -0.84 -8.40
C ASP A 103 22.95 0.28 -7.92
N VAL A 104 22.70 0.86 -6.74
CA VAL A 104 23.56 1.92 -6.16
C VAL A 104 24.89 1.36 -5.62
N PHE A 105 24.89 0.12 -5.12
CA PHE A 105 26.07 -0.49 -4.49
C PHE A 105 26.90 -1.40 -5.42
N ALA A 106 26.40 -1.72 -6.62
CA ALA A 106 27.13 -2.50 -7.64
C ALA A 106 28.14 -1.64 -8.43
#